data_AF-A0AAJ8MTJ2-F1
#
_entry.id   AF-A0AAJ8MTJ2-F1
#
_cell.length_a   1.000
_cell.length_b   1.000
_cell.length_c   1.000
_cell.angle_alpha   90.00
_cell.angle_beta   90.00
_cell.angle_gamma   90.00
#
_symmetry.space_group_name_H-M   'P 1'
#
loop_
_entity.id
_entity.type
_entity.pdbx_description
1 polymer ?
#
loop_
_entity_poly.entity_id
_entity_poly.type
_entity_poly.pdbx_seq_one_letter_code
_entity_poly.pdbx_strand_id
1 'polypeptide(L)'
;MDLLVNPSDEISKDAYMLVYKRRDGKTEPNPPPPIVLNRVIADNAALHRERAEHGAKREALLDEFDHIKGAKLETDHIVPRDALANWIQAASYADLLLPFDMSPLLCDHGGIDPAKTSESRLISDRAFDKLQSYTELPDLDICQVCVEDEFKERLSQAATDAQVQTFDSFDSMSDLADEWIVPKMWLEQWRRGSLPDGTLPTNAEYTLFCEHGKRAPNERNSTISISPEALAYLKSTIGDFEAFQEDEPECEVCLQSVMLDRDNEAAWRLDVKVDRMIKRGLNPKPPAFGIDYFALSEIFVKNWFEYMKTPGPRPMLEMGLCEHGMLDYDPQTEKPDILEQSKWTKLCDKYGRPEREIVVQFGSNPLPGKRNNITYFSPKVCEPCHVAK
;
A
#
# COMPACT_ATOMS: atom_id res chain seq x y z
N MET A 1 15.50 -53.54 -2.32
CA MET A 1 14.23 -54.19 -1.95
C MET A 1 13.16 -53.21 -2.35
N ASP A 2 12.71 -53.36 -3.59
CA ASP A 2 11.78 -52.47 -4.26
C ASP A 2 10.37 -52.70 -3.73
N LEU A 3 9.77 -51.66 -3.14
CA LEU A 3 8.34 -51.62 -2.87
C LEU A 3 7.67 -51.10 -4.15
N LEU A 4 7.09 -52.04 -4.90
CA LEU A 4 6.24 -51.76 -6.06
C LEU A 4 4.97 -51.05 -5.59
N VAL A 5 4.86 -49.76 -5.93
CA VAL A 5 3.60 -49.01 -5.87
C VAL A 5 2.78 -49.40 -7.10
N ASN A 6 1.59 -49.94 -6.89
CA ASN A 6 0.65 -50.26 -7.97
C ASN A 6 0.05 -48.96 -8.55
N PRO A 7 -0.16 -48.84 -9.87
CA PRO A 7 -0.59 -47.60 -10.51
C PRO A 7 -2.12 -47.40 -10.55
N SER A 8 -2.86 -47.96 -9.59
CA SER A 8 -4.33 -47.91 -9.57
C SER A 8 -4.94 -47.37 -8.27
N ASP A 9 -4.15 -46.74 -7.41
CA ASP A 9 -4.68 -46.13 -6.18
C ASP A 9 -5.31 -44.77 -6.52
N GLU A 10 -6.57 -44.83 -6.93
CA GLU A 10 -7.46 -43.66 -6.93
C GLU A 10 -7.72 -43.26 -5.47
N ILE A 11 -7.02 -42.22 -5.02
CA ILE A 11 -7.26 -41.61 -3.71
C ILE A 11 -8.54 -40.77 -3.80
N SER A 12 -9.67 -41.39 -3.48
CA SER A 12 -10.95 -40.68 -3.35
C SER A 12 -10.90 -39.77 -2.11
N LYS A 13 -10.90 -38.45 -2.33
CA LYS A 13 -10.97 -37.43 -1.27
C LYS A 13 -12.36 -37.31 -0.62
N ASP A 14 -13.36 -38.00 -1.18
CA ASP A 14 -14.73 -38.06 -0.67
C ASP A 14 -15.06 -39.47 -0.17
N ALA A 15 -14.38 -39.91 0.89
CA ALA A 15 -14.67 -41.18 1.55
C ALA A 15 -15.98 -41.10 2.37
N TYR A 16 -17.11 -40.87 1.69
CA TYR A 16 -18.40 -41.27 2.24
C TYR A 16 -18.39 -42.79 2.38
N MET A 17 -18.40 -43.26 3.63
CA MET A 17 -18.48 -44.66 4.07
C MET A 17 -18.65 -45.69 2.95
N LEU A 18 -17.56 -46.37 2.57
CA LEU A 18 -17.65 -47.57 1.74
C LEU A 18 -18.31 -48.69 2.56
N VAL A 19 -19.63 -48.82 2.42
CA VAL A 19 -20.39 -49.91 3.03
C VAL A 19 -20.20 -51.17 2.19
N TYR A 20 -19.19 -51.97 2.52
CA TYR A 20 -19.01 -53.30 1.94
C TYR A 20 -20.12 -54.23 2.41
N LYS A 21 -21.10 -54.50 1.55
CA LYS A 21 -22.10 -55.54 1.80
C LYS A 21 -21.46 -56.92 1.58
N ARG A 22 -21.28 -57.70 2.65
CA ARG A 22 -20.86 -59.11 2.54
C ARG A 22 -21.94 -59.90 1.79
N ARG A 23 -21.51 -60.73 0.82
CA ARG A 23 -22.41 -61.48 -0.08
C ARG A 23 -23.35 -62.45 0.67
N ASP A 24 -22.93 -62.93 1.85
CA ASP A 24 -23.58 -64.07 2.52
C ASP A 24 -23.89 -63.88 4.02
N GLY A 25 -24.05 -62.63 4.52
CA GLY A 25 -24.33 -62.44 5.95
C GLY A 25 -25.09 -61.16 6.29
N LYS A 26 -26.22 -61.30 7.00
CA LYS A 26 -26.83 -60.21 7.77
C LYS A 26 -25.96 -59.94 8.99
N THR A 27 -25.02 -59.02 8.87
CA THR A 27 -24.37 -58.42 10.06
C THR A 27 -25.29 -57.35 10.61
N GLU A 28 -25.74 -57.53 11.86
CA GLU A 28 -26.41 -56.44 12.57
C GLU A 28 -25.38 -55.33 12.89
N PRO A 29 -25.73 -54.05 12.69
CA PRO A 29 -24.82 -52.95 13.01
C PRO A 29 -24.45 -53.00 14.49
N ASN A 30 -23.15 -53.07 14.80
CA ASN A 30 -22.71 -52.84 16.17
C ASN A 30 -22.97 -51.36 16.51
N PRO A 31 -23.75 -51.07 17.57
CA PRO A 31 -23.97 -49.70 17.95
C PRO A 31 -22.63 -49.05 18.36
N PRO A 32 -22.41 -47.77 18.01
CA PRO A 32 -21.21 -47.06 18.45
C PRO A 32 -21.12 -47.04 19.98
N PRO A 33 -19.90 -46.92 20.55
CA PRO A 33 -19.72 -46.81 21.99
C PRO A 33 -20.64 -45.74 22.60
N PRO A 34 -21.28 -45.99 23.76
CA PRO A 34 -22.26 -45.07 24.34
C PRO A 34 -21.73 -43.64 24.52
N ILE A 35 -20.43 -43.49 24.82
CA ILE A 35 -19.81 -42.17 24.97
C ILE A 35 -19.81 -41.35 23.68
N VAL A 36 -19.55 -41.99 22.54
CA VAL A 36 -19.56 -41.36 21.22
C VAL A 36 -20.99 -41.07 20.80
N LEU A 37 -21.89 -42.04 20.99
CA LEU A 37 -23.31 -41.87 20.67
C LEU A 37 -23.95 -40.73 21.46
N ASN A 38 -23.68 -40.65 22.76
CA ASN A 38 -24.18 -39.57 23.62
C ASN A 38 -23.62 -38.21 23.20
N ARG A 39 -22.35 -38.14 22.78
CA ARG A 39 -21.77 -36.89 22.28
C ARG A 39 -22.43 -36.44 20.99
N VAL A 40 -22.59 -37.35 20.02
CA VAL A 40 -23.27 -37.06 18.75
C VAL A 40 -24.74 -36.65 18.98
N ILE A 41 -25.45 -37.29 19.90
CA ILE A 41 -26.82 -36.91 20.26
C ILE A 41 -26.84 -35.49 20.85
N ALA A 42 -25.91 -35.16 21.73
CA ALA A 42 -25.81 -33.83 22.33
C ALA A 42 -25.48 -32.75 21.28
N ASP A 43 -24.54 -33.02 20.38
CA ASP A 43 -24.14 -32.11 19.31
C ASP A 43 -25.29 -31.91 18.31
N ASN A 44 -25.99 -32.99 17.92
CA ASN A 44 -27.19 -32.90 17.08
C ASN A 44 -28.30 -32.09 17.75
N ALA A 45 -28.51 -32.28 19.05
CA ALA A 45 -29.50 -31.51 19.80
C ALA A 45 -29.13 -30.02 19.91
N ALA A 46 -27.84 -29.68 19.96
CA ALA A 46 -27.37 -28.31 19.88
C ALA A 46 -27.62 -27.71 18.49
N LEU A 47 -27.23 -28.42 17.42
CA LEU A 47 -27.45 -27.99 16.03
C LEU A 47 -28.94 -27.81 15.70
N HIS A 48 -29.81 -28.69 16.20
CA HIS A 48 -31.25 -28.54 16.02
C HIS A 48 -31.80 -27.27 16.69
N ARG A 49 -31.28 -26.92 17.87
CA ARG A 49 -31.66 -25.68 18.56
C ARG A 49 -31.18 -24.45 17.78
N GLU A 50 -29.92 -24.44 17.36
CA GLU A 50 -29.34 -23.35 16.57
C GLU A 50 -30.11 -23.15 15.25
N ARG A 51 -30.43 -24.23 14.54
CA ARG A 51 -31.24 -24.17 13.31
C ARG A 51 -32.65 -23.64 13.56
N ALA A 52 -33.27 -24.01 14.69
CA ALA A 52 -34.58 -23.48 15.08
C ALA A 52 -34.51 -21.98 15.41
N GLU A 53 -33.47 -21.53 16.11
CA GLU A 53 -33.23 -20.11 16.39
C GLU A 53 -33.00 -19.30 15.10
N HIS A 54 -32.19 -19.80 14.17
CA HIS A 54 -32.02 -19.18 12.86
C HIS A 54 -33.31 -19.14 12.05
N GLY A 55 -34.10 -20.22 12.09
CA GLY A 55 -35.43 -20.27 11.48
C GLY A 55 -36.36 -19.20 12.05
N ALA A 56 -36.44 -19.10 13.37
CA ALA A 56 -37.26 -18.10 14.07
C ALA A 56 -36.80 -16.66 13.79
N LYS A 57 -35.49 -16.39 13.76
CA LYS A 57 -34.95 -15.08 13.39
C LYS A 57 -35.30 -14.72 11.94
N ARG A 58 -35.18 -15.67 11.02
CA ARG A 58 -35.55 -15.46 9.61
C ARG A 58 -37.04 -15.17 9.47
N GLU A 59 -37.90 -15.92 10.16
CA GLU A 59 -39.35 -15.71 10.16
C GLU A 59 -39.71 -14.34 10.75
N ALA A 60 -39.08 -13.96 11.86
CA ALA A 60 -39.26 -12.62 12.46
C ALA A 60 -38.82 -11.49 11.51
N LEU A 61 -37.70 -11.64 10.80
CA LEU A 61 -37.24 -10.65 9.82
C LEU A 61 -38.18 -10.57 8.60
N LEU A 62 -38.74 -11.70 8.16
CA LEU A 62 -39.73 -11.72 7.08
C LEU A 62 -41.03 -11.04 7.52
N ASP A 63 -41.50 -11.31 8.73
CA ASP A 63 -42.69 -10.67 9.30
C ASP A 63 -42.48 -9.16 9.49
N GLU A 64 -41.30 -8.75 9.96
CA GLU A 64 -40.93 -7.33 10.05
C GLU A 64 -40.84 -6.67 8.66
N PHE A 65 -40.27 -7.37 7.67
CA PHE A 65 -40.21 -6.90 6.30
C PHE A 65 -41.62 -6.75 5.69
N ASP A 66 -42.50 -7.74 5.89
CA ASP A 66 -43.88 -7.71 5.43
C ASP A 66 -44.68 -6.62 6.16
N HIS A 67 -44.40 -6.38 7.45
CA HIS A 67 -44.99 -5.27 8.21
C HIS A 67 -44.53 -3.90 7.66
N ILE A 68 -43.23 -3.74 7.38
CA ILE A 68 -42.67 -2.53 6.77
C ILE A 68 -43.26 -2.32 5.37
N LYS A 69 -43.38 -3.39 4.58
CA LYS A 69 -43.98 -3.39 3.24
C LYS A 69 -45.47 -3.07 3.28
N GLY A 70 -46.20 -3.53 4.30
CA GLY A 70 -47.61 -3.19 4.49
C GLY A 70 -47.84 -1.78 5.06
N ALA A 71 -46.87 -1.23 5.80
CA ALA A 71 -46.94 0.11 6.40
C ALA A 71 -46.46 1.22 5.47
N LYS A 72 -45.53 0.94 4.54
CA LYS A 72 -45.16 1.83 3.44
C LYS A 72 -46.03 1.50 2.24
N LEU A 73 -46.90 2.43 1.87
CA LEU A 73 -47.79 2.31 0.70
C LEU A 73 -47.00 1.75 -0.50
N GLU A 74 -47.52 0.68 -1.11
CA GLU A 74 -47.02 0.03 -2.34
C GLU A 74 -47.06 0.96 -3.59
N THR A 75 -47.03 2.27 -3.40
CA THR A 75 -47.30 3.29 -4.42
C THR A 75 -46.42 4.54 -4.26
N ASP A 76 -45.28 4.44 -3.54
CA ASP A 76 -44.34 5.56 -3.44
C ASP A 76 -43.37 5.51 -4.62
N HIS A 77 -43.27 6.64 -5.32
CA HIS A 77 -42.43 6.80 -6.51
C HIS A 77 -41.14 7.54 -6.15
N ILE A 78 -40.04 7.19 -6.84
CA ILE A 78 -38.74 7.82 -6.61
C ILE A 78 -38.52 8.94 -7.61
N VAL A 79 -38.18 10.13 -7.11
CA VAL A 79 -37.82 11.29 -7.93
C VAL A 79 -36.48 11.92 -7.49
N PRO A 80 -35.71 12.55 -8.41
CA PRO A 80 -34.50 13.29 -8.07
C PRO A 80 -34.81 14.45 -7.13
N ARG A 81 -34.06 14.55 -6.04
CA ARG A 81 -34.21 15.57 -5.02
C ARG A 81 -34.15 16.97 -5.61
N ASP A 82 -33.15 17.22 -6.46
CA ASP A 82 -32.88 18.56 -6.98
C ASP A 82 -33.91 18.96 -8.04
N ALA A 83 -34.34 18.01 -8.88
CA ALA A 83 -35.43 18.25 -9.84
C ALA A 83 -36.75 18.58 -9.11
N LEU A 84 -37.08 17.84 -8.06
CA LEU A 84 -38.25 18.13 -7.23
C LEU A 84 -38.14 19.49 -6.52
N ALA A 85 -36.98 19.82 -5.97
CA ALA A 85 -36.74 21.10 -5.31
C ALA A 85 -36.90 22.29 -6.27
N ASN A 86 -36.33 22.17 -7.48
CA ASN A 86 -36.46 23.17 -8.54
C ASN A 86 -37.91 23.33 -8.99
N TRP A 87 -38.65 22.22 -9.14
CA TRP A 87 -40.06 22.25 -9.50
C TRP A 87 -40.91 22.96 -8.43
N ILE A 88 -40.66 22.71 -7.14
CA ILE A 88 -41.36 23.39 -6.03
C ILE A 88 -41.05 24.91 -6.01
N GLN A 89 -39.83 25.30 -6.38
CA GLN A 89 -39.35 26.68 -6.36
C GLN A 89 -39.58 27.43 -7.68
N ALA A 90 -40.24 26.81 -8.66
CA ALA A 90 -40.48 27.38 -9.98
C ALA A 90 -41.20 28.73 -9.91
N ALA A 91 -40.62 29.75 -10.52
CA ALA A 91 -41.16 31.11 -10.52
C ALA A 91 -42.16 31.37 -11.68
N SER A 92 -42.13 30.53 -12.72
CA SER A 92 -43.00 30.64 -13.89
C SER A 92 -43.63 29.30 -14.26
N TYR A 93 -44.75 29.36 -15.01
CA TYR A 93 -45.41 28.17 -15.52
C TYR A 93 -44.55 27.39 -16.53
N ALA A 94 -43.66 28.08 -17.26
CA ALA A 94 -42.76 27.42 -18.20
C ALA A 94 -41.74 26.52 -17.47
N ASP A 95 -41.30 26.93 -16.29
CA ASP A 95 -40.34 26.17 -15.48
C ASP A 95 -40.97 24.89 -14.89
N LEU A 96 -42.29 24.89 -14.67
CA LEU A 96 -43.04 23.72 -14.18
C LEU A 96 -43.19 22.60 -15.24
N LEU A 97 -43.01 22.92 -16.52
CA LEU A 97 -43.11 21.99 -17.65
C LEU A 97 -41.75 21.39 -18.04
N LEU A 98 -40.66 21.78 -17.36
CA LEU A 98 -39.34 21.22 -17.64
C LEU A 98 -39.28 19.74 -17.21
N PRO A 99 -38.73 18.86 -18.07
CA PRO A 99 -38.60 17.44 -17.74
C PRO A 99 -37.66 17.24 -16.56
N PHE A 100 -37.99 16.29 -15.69
CA PHE A 100 -37.10 15.91 -14.61
C PHE A 100 -35.91 15.15 -15.18
N ASP A 101 -34.71 15.61 -14.84
CA ASP A 101 -33.50 14.89 -15.16
C ASP A 101 -33.30 13.73 -14.18
N MET A 102 -33.59 12.51 -14.63
CA MET A 102 -33.39 11.28 -13.86
C MET A 102 -31.94 10.80 -13.88
N SER A 103 -31.11 11.32 -14.79
CA SER A 103 -29.73 10.86 -15.02
C SER A 103 -28.87 10.76 -13.76
N PRO A 104 -28.97 11.67 -12.76
CA PRO A 104 -28.21 11.55 -11.52
C PRO A 104 -28.48 10.24 -10.78
N LEU A 105 -29.72 9.76 -10.79
CA LEU A 105 -30.16 8.57 -10.06
C LEU A 105 -29.93 7.26 -10.82
N LEU A 106 -29.72 7.30 -12.13
CA LEU A 106 -29.60 6.08 -12.93
C LEU A 106 -28.22 5.43 -12.74
N CYS A 107 -28.23 4.10 -12.77
CA CYS A 107 -27.03 3.30 -12.98
C CYS A 107 -26.86 2.97 -14.47
N ASP A 108 -25.73 2.35 -14.83
CA ASP A 108 -25.45 1.93 -16.21
C ASP A 108 -26.44 0.88 -16.76
N HIS A 109 -27.18 0.20 -15.87
CA HIS A 109 -28.23 -0.76 -16.24
C HIS A 109 -29.57 -0.09 -16.57
N GLY A 110 -29.71 1.24 -16.39
CA GLY A 110 -30.92 2.00 -16.69
C GLY A 110 -32.01 1.95 -15.61
N GLY A 111 -31.73 1.38 -14.44
CA GLY A 111 -32.58 1.46 -13.24
C GLY A 111 -32.05 2.49 -12.24
N ILE A 112 -32.78 2.68 -11.12
CA ILE A 112 -32.33 3.58 -10.05
C ILE A 112 -31.23 2.91 -9.22
N ASP A 113 -30.12 3.62 -9.03
CA ASP A 113 -28.97 3.15 -8.27
C ASP A 113 -29.26 3.16 -6.75
N PRO A 114 -29.22 2.01 -6.05
CA PRO A 114 -29.45 1.93 -4.61
C PRO A 114 -28.41 2.71 -3.79
N ALA A 115 -27.20 2.95 -4.31
CA ALA A 115 -26.17 3.72 -3.61
C ALA A 115 -26.48 5.24 -3.58
N LYS A 116 -27.35 5.72 -4.47
CA LYS A 116 -27.67 7.15 -4.65
C LYS A 116 -28.95 7.59 -3.93
N THR A 117 -29.36 6.85 -2.89
CA THR A 117 -30.58 7.14 -2.11
C THR A 117 -30.61 8.57 -1.52
N SER A 118 -29.45 9.16 -1.20
CA SER A 118 -29.33 10.52 -0.67
C SER A 118 -29.79 11.62 -1.65
N GLU A 119 -29.64 11.36 -2.95
CA GLU A 119 -30.00 12.23 -4.07
C GLU A 119 -31.46 12.03 -4.51
N SER A 120 -32.16 11.05 -3.94
CA SER A 120 -33.53 10.69 -4.29
C SER A 120 -34.55 11.13 -3.23
N ARG A 121 -35.82 11.25 -3.61
CA ARG A 121 -36.95 11.47 -2.70
C ARG A 121 -38.09 10.54 -3.06
N LEU A 122 -38.76 10.03 -2.02
CA LEU A 122 -40.00 9.28 -2.17
C LEU A 122 -41.17 10.25 -2.16
N ILE A 123 -42.06 10.10 -3.14
CA ILE A 123 -43.32 10.83 -3.23
C ILE A 123 -44.47 9.85 -3.34
N SER A 124 -45.60 10.14 -2.68
CA SER A 124 -46.81 9.32 -2.81
C SER A 124 -47.33 9.29 -4.25
N ASP A 125 -48.02 8.21 -4.61
CA ASP A 125 -48.76 8.02 -5.87
C ASP A 125 -49.54 9.24 -6.33
N ARG A 126 -50.34 9.82 -5.42
CA ARG A 126 -51.15 11.01 -5.72
C ARG A 126 -50.32 12.24 -6.09
N ALA A 127 -49.12 12.35 -5.53
CA ALA A 127 -48.19 13.41 -5.86
C ALA A 127 -47.50 13.12 -7.20
N PHE A 128 -47.17 11.86 -7.48
CA PHE A 128 -46.64 11.42 -8.76
C PHE A 128 -47.64 11.67 -9.90
N ASP A 129 -48.88 11.21 -9.78
CA ASP A 129 -49.98 11.48 -10.73
C ASP A 129 -50.13 12.97 -11.02
N LYS A 130 -50.05 13.78 -9.95
CA LYS A 130 -50.15 15.24 -10.08
C LYS A 130 -48.96 15.80 -10.83
N LEU A 131 -47.73 15.36 -10.55
CA LEU A 131 -46.54 15.80 -11.28
C LEU A 131 -46.59 15.36 -12.76
N GLN A 132 -47.07 14.15 -13.02
CA GLN A 132 -47.20 13.60 -14.36
C GLN A 132 -48.15 14.42 -15.25
N SER A 133 -49.09 15.16 -14.66
CA SER A 133 -49.94 16.11 -15.39
C SER A 133 -49.23 17.36 -15.91
N TYR A 134 -48.03 17.67 -15.39
CA TYR A 134 -47.21 18.82 -15.82
C TYR A 134 -45.98 18.41 -16.63
N THR A 135 -45.38 17.26 -16.29
CA THR A 135 -44.14 16.79 -16.92
C THR A 135 -44.16 15.27 -17.06
N GLU A 136 -43.60 14.75 -18.15
CA GLU A 136 -43.41 13.30 -18.29
C GLU A 136 -42.37 12.82 -17.28
N LEU A 137 -42.77 11.89 -16.42
CA LEU A 137 -41.90 11.21 -15.45
C LEU A 137 -41.87 9.72 -15.80
N PRO A 138 -40.68 9.13 -16.00
CA PRO A 138 -40.58 7.69 -16.19
C PRO A 138 -40.79 6.99 -14.84
N ASP A 139 -41.61 5.95 -14.86
CA ASP A 139 -41.80 5.05 -13.72
C ASP A 139 -40.65 4.03 -13.72
N LEU A 140 -39.62 4.31 -12.91
CA LEU A 140 -38.41 3.51 -12.81
C LEU A 140 -38.27 2.95 -11.40
N ASP A 141 -37.99 1.66 -11.33
CA ASP A 141 -37.75 0.96 -10.08
C ASP A 141 -36.24 0.91 -9.74
N ILE A 142 -35.93 0.53 -8.51
CA ILE A 142 -34.57 0.28 -8.04
C ILE A 142 -33.96 -0.85 -8.88
N CYS A 143 -32.73 -0.64 -9.34
CA CYS A 143 -32.04 -1.62 -10.16
C CYS A 143 -31.77 -2.91 -9.39
N GLN A 144 -32.46 -4.00 -9.78
CA GLN A 144 -32.28 -5.31 -9.15
C GLN A 144 -30.83 -5.82 -9.26
N VAL A 145 -30.14 -5.57 -10.38
CA VAL A 145 -28.75 -6.01 -10.58
C VAL A 145 -27.82 -5.34 -9.57
N CYS A 146 -27.94 -4.02 -9.39
CA CYS A 146 -27.15 -3.27 -8.41
C CYS A 146 -27.45 -3.73 -6.97
N VAL A 147 -28.71 -4.04 -6.65
CA VAL A 147 -29.08 -4.57 -5.33
C VAL A 147 -28.48 -5.96 -5.09
N GLU A 148 -28.53 -6.84 -6.10
CA GLU A 148 -27.92 -8.17 -6.01
C GLU A 148 -26.40 -8.10 -5.84
N ASP A 149 -25.73 -7.16 -6.52
CA ASP A 149 -24.29 -6.99 -6.42
C ASP A 149 -23.88 -6.40 -5.07
N GLU A 150 -24.58 -5.37 -4.59
CA GLU A 150 -24.38 -4.83 -3.24
C GLU A 150 -24.64 -5.91 -2.17
N PHE A 151 -25.65 -6.75 -2.36
CA PHE A 151 -25.94 -7.86 -1.46
C PHE A 151 -24.80 -8.89 -1.44
N LYS A 152 -24.27 -9.28 -2.61
CA LYS A 152 -23.13 -10.21 -2.68
C LYS A 152 -21.89 -9.62 -2.02
N GLU A 153 -21.61 -8.34 -2.24
CA GLU A 153 -20.47 -7.65 -1.63
C GLU A 153 -20.60 -7.62 -0.10
N ARG A 154 -21.76 -7.21 0.42
CA ARG A 154 -22.04 -7.22 1.87
C ARG A 154 -21.99 -8.61 2.47
N LEU A 155 -22.47 -9.63 1.75
CA LEU A 155 -22.38 -11.02 2.19
C LEU A 155 -20.93 -11.49 2.26
N SER A 156 -20.10 -11.14 1.27
CA SER A 156 -18.68 -11.43 1.25
C SER A 156 -17.96 -10.74 2.41
N GLN A 157 -18.22 -9.45 2.63
CA GLN A 157 -17.64 -8.69 3.74
C GLN A 157 -18.03 -9.29 5.09
N ALA A 158 -19.30 -9.63 5.30
CA ALA A 158 -19.75 -10.26 6.54
C ALA A 158 -19.08 -11.63 6.77
N ALA A 159 -18.83 -12.40 5.71
CA ALA A 159 -18.09 -13.66 5.81
C ALA A 159 -16.63 -13.41 6.21
N THR A 160 -15.95 -12.43 5.60
CA THR A 160 -14.59 -12.02 5.98
C THR A 160 -14.54 -11.53 7.42
N ASP A 161 -15.49 -10.69 7.86
CA ASP A 161 -15.54 -10.18 9.22
C ASP A 161 -15.72 -11.30 10.25
N ALA A 162 -16.56 -12.31 9.93
CA ALA A 162 -16.72 -13.48 10.79
C ALA A 162 -15.43 -14.34 10.86
N GLN A 163 -14.70 -14.46 9.75
CA GLN A 163 -13.39 -15.13 9.74
C GLN A 163 -12.37 -14.38 10.60
N VAL A 164 -12.30 -13.06 10.46
CA VAL A 164 -11.40 -12.20 11.24
C VAL A 164 -11.72 -12.27 12.73
N GLN A 165 -13.01 -12.21 13.12
CA GLN A 165 -13.41 -12.36 14.53
C GLN A 165 -13.03 -13.71 15.11
N THR A 166 -13.20 -14.79 14.32
CA THR A 166 -12.79 -16.13 14.73
C THR A 166 -11.28 -16.20 14.92
N PHE A 167 -10.52 -15.66 13.97
CA PHE A 167 -9.06 -15.56 14.05
C PHE A 167 -8.60 -14.77 15.29
N ASP A 168 -9.15 -13.59 15.53
CA ASP A 168 -8.79 -12.73 16.66
C ASP A 168 -9.10 -13.42 18.01
N SER A 169 -10.16 -14.25 18.06
CA SER A 169 -10.47 -15.05 19.25
C SER A 169 -9.39 -16.09 19.53
N PHE A 170 -8.87 -16.79 18.50
CA PHE A 170 -7.79 -17.76 18.65
C PHE A 170 -6.45 -17.09 18.99
N ASP A 171 -6.20 -15.92 18.40
CA ASP A 171 -4.98 -15.15 18.67
C ASP A 171 -4.95 -14.64 20.12
N SER A 172 -6.10 -14.21 20.64
CA SER A 172 -6.23 -13.71 22.02
C SER A 172 -6.14 -14.77 23.13
N MET A 173 -6.27 -16.06 22.79
CA MET A 173 -6.28 -17.16 23.75
C MET A 173 -4.90 -17.78 24.00
N SER A 174 -3.86 -17.33 23.31
CA SER A 174 -2.51 -17.89 23.42
C SER A 174 -1.80 -17.45 24.68
N ASP A 175 -1.23 -18.42 25.40
CA ASP A 175 -0.10 -18.15 26.29
C ASP A 175 1.16 -17.93 25.42
N LEU A 176 2.11 -17.11 25.90
CA LEU A 176 3.28 -16.55 25.18
C LEU A 176 4.33 -17.58 24.68
N ALA A 177 3.99 -18.86 24.52
CA ALA A 177 4.90 -19.90 24.05
C ALA A 177 4.54 -20.32 22.61
N ASP A 178 5.56 -20.45 21.76
CA ASP A 178 5.47 -20.95 20.38
C ASP A 178 4.74 -20.04 19.38
N GLU A 179 5.00 -18.73 19.44
CA GLU A 179 4.46 -17.76 18.49
C GLU A 179 5.03 -17.95 17.07
N TRP A 180 4.13 -17.85 16.09
CA TRP A 180 4.45 -17.92 14.67
C TRP A 180 4.44 -16.53 14.05
N ILE A 181 5.26 -16.33 13.03
CA ILE A 181 5.41 -15.04 12.38
C ILE A 181 4.79 -15.05 10.99
N VAL A 182 3.98 -14.01 10.74
CA VAL A 182 3.40 -13.71 9.42
C VAL A 182 3.70 -12.25 9.01
N PRO A 183 3.63 -11.92 7.71
CA PRO A 183 3.81 -10.56 7.25
C PRO A 183 2.69 -9.66 7.78
N LYS A 184 3.06 -8.58 8.47
CA LYS A 184 2.10 -7.64 9.09
C LYS A 184 1.21 -6.98 8.04
N MET A 185 1.81 -6.50 6.96
CA MET A 185 1.07 -5.86 5.87
C MET A 185 0.02 -6.79 5.26
N TRP A 186 0.38 -8.06 5.06
CA TRP A 186 -0.54 -9.05 4.52
C TRP A 186 -1.72 -9.27 5.48
N LEU A 187 -1.44 -9.46 6.78
CA LEU A 187 -2.49 -9.69 7.77
C LEU A 187 -3.45 -8.49 7.89
N GLU A 188 -2.92 -7.26 7.84
CA GLU A 188 -3.74 -6.04 7.84
C GLU A 188 -4.63 -5.92 6.61
N GLN A 189 -4.13 -6.28 5.42
CA GLN A 189 -4.93 -6.25 4.20
C GLN A 189 -5.98 -7.37 4.16
N TRP A 190 -5.64 -8.55 4.68
CA TRP A 190 -6.58 -9.66 4.85
C TRP A 190 -7.73 -9.26 5.77
N ARG A 191 -7.42 -8.68 6.94
CA ARG A 191 -8.42 -8.18 7.91
C ARG A 191 -9.37 -7.13 7.31
N ARG A 192 -8.94 -6.40 6.28
CA ARG A 192 -9.76 -5.38 5.60
C ARG A 192 -10.58 -5.94 4.43
N GLY A 193 -10.43 -7.22 4.07
CA GLY A 193 -11.04 -7.78 2.86
C GLY A 193 -10.47 -7.19 1.56
N SER A 194 -9.29 -6.57 1.63
CA SER A 194 -8.68 -5.88 0.48
C SER A 194 -7.74 -6.75 -0.36
N LEU A 195 -7.49 -7.98 0.07
CA LEU A 195 -6.66 -8.92 -0.67
C LEU A 195 -7.42 -9.54 -1.84
N PRO A 196 -6.79 -9.68 -3.01
CA PRO A 196 -7.33 -10.50 -4.08
C PRO A 196 -7.49 -11.97 -3.63
N ASP A 197 -8.50 -12.63 -4.18
CA ASP A 197 -8.78 -14.04 -3.90
C ASP A 197 -7.55 -14.93 -4.11
N GLY A 198 -7.21 -15.73 -3.09
CA GLY A 198 -6.09 -16.68 -3.13
C GLY A 198 -4.71 -16.07 -2.87
N THR A 199 -4.60 -14.80 -2.46
CA THR A 199 -3.31 -14.17 -2.13
C THR A 199 -2.74 -14.72 -0.82
N LEU A 200 -1.73 -15.57 -0.92
CA LEU A 200 -1.04 -16.16 0.24
C LEU A 200 -0.02 -15.20 0.88
N PRO A 201 0.31 -15.37 2.17
CA PRO A 201 1.39 -14.63 2.85
C PRO A 201 2.77 -14.78 2.19
N THR A 202 2.97 -15.83 1.40
CA THR A 202 4.21 -16.15 0.69
C THR A 202 4.32 -15.50 -0.69
N ASN A 203 3.33 -14.71 -1.11
CA ASN A 203 3.39 -13.96 -2.37
C ASN A 203 4.59 -12.98 -2.34
N ALA A 204 5.22 -12.72 -3.48
CA ALA A 204 6.43 -11.92 -3.63
C ALA A 204 6.35 -10.54 -2.97
N GLU A 205 5.17 -9.94 -2.88
CA GLU A 205 4.96 -8.63 -2.23
C GLU A 205 5.00 -8.68 -0.69
N TYR A 206 4.72 -9.84 -0.10
CA TYR A 206 4.56 -10.02 1.34
C TYR A 206 5.56 -11.00 1.95
N THR A 207 6.25 -11.78 1.11
CA THR A 207 7.04 -12.92 1.55
C THR A 207 8.11 -12.53 2.55
N LEU A 208 8.21 -13.32 3.62
CA LEU A 208 9.31 -13.22 4.59
C LEU A 208 10.52 -14.06 4.16
N PHE A 209 10.46 -14.70 2.99
CA PHE A 209 11.56 -15.48 2.46
C PHE A 209 12.51 -14.57 1.69
N CYS A 210 13.81 -14.66 2.01
CA CYS A 210 14.83 -14.10 1.15
C CYS A 210 15.10 -15.01 -0.06
N GLU A 211 15.90 -14.54 -1.01
CA GLU A 211 16.34 -15.31 -2.19
C GLU A 211 17.07 -16.62 -1.83
N HIS A 212 17.57 -16.74 -0.60
CA HIS A 212 18.21 -17.95 -0.07
C HIS A 212 17.23 -18.97 0.53
N GLY A 213 15.92 -18.71 0.47
CA GLY A 213 14.88 -19.59 1.02
C GLY A 213 14.85 -19.64 2.55
N LYS A 214 15.42 -18.65 3.22
CA LYS A 214 15.40 -18.50 4.69
C LYS A 214 14.63 -17.24 5.08
N ARG A 215 14.30 -17.09 6.36
CA ARG A 215 13.71 -15.87 6.90
C ARG A 215 14.59 -14.65 6.61
N ALA A 216 14.04 -13.64 5.94
CA ALA A 216 14.72 -12.38 5.67
C ALA A 216 14.98 -11.63 6.99
N PRO A 217 16.09 -10.88 7.10
CA PRO A 217 16.38 -10.08 8.29
C PRO A 217 15.29 -9.01 8.44
N ASN A 218 14.62 -8.99 9.58
CA ASN A 218 13.43 -8.18 9.75
C ASN A 218 13.74 -6.68 9.87
N GLU A 219 13.01 -5.84 9.12
CA GLU A 219 12.65 -4.52 9.64
C GLU A 219 11.59 -4.76 10.72
N ARG A 220 11.83 -4.34 11.98
CA ARG A 220 10.98 -4.63 13.16
C ARG A 220 9.47 -4.34 13.00
N ASN A 221 9.07 -3.63 11.95
CA ASN A 221 7.69 -3.26 11.66
C ASN A 221 7.01 -4.12 10.57
N SER A 222 7.72 -5.05 9.94
CA SER A 222 7.23 -5.84 8.79
C SER A 222 6.53 -7.14 9.18
N THR A 223 6.71 -7.60 10.41
CA THR A 223 6.20 -8.89 10.91
C THR A 223 5.28 -8.73 12.11
N ILE A 224 4.37 -9.69 12.28
CA ILE A 224 3.50 -9.82 13.46
C ILE A 224 3.50 -11.27 13.92
N SER A 225 3.55 -11.46 15.24
CA SER A 225 3.40 -12.77 15.87
C SER A 225 1.93 -13.15 15.98
N ILE A 226 1.62 -14.41 15.76
CA ILE A 226 0.28 -15.00 15.86
C ILE A 226 0.35 -16.34 16.59
N SER A 227 -0.75 -16.73 17.23
CA SER A 227 -0.82 -18.03 17.92
C SER A 227 -0.81 -19.23 16.96
N PRO A 228 -0.38 -20.42 17.42
CA PRO A 228 -0.46 -21.66 16.61
C PRO A 228 -1.87 -21.98 16.14
N GLU A 229 -2.89 -21.75 16.99
CA GLU A 229 -4.29 -21.96 16.66
C GLU A 229 -4.76 -20.98 15.60
N ALA A 230 -4.35 -19.72 15.71
CA ALA A 230 -4.64 -18.68 14.73
C ALA A 230 -3.98 -19.00 13.37
N LEU A 231 -2.75 -19.51 13.36
CA LEU A 231 -2.08 -19.98 12.15
C LEU A 231 -2.79 -21.18 11.52
N ALA A 232 -3.19 -22.17 12.33
CA ALA A 232 -3.94 -23.33 11.85
C ALA A 232 -5.29 -22.92 11.23
N TYR A 233 -5.96 -21.93 11.84
CA TYR A 233 -7.18 -21.36 11.31
C TYR A 233 -6.95 -20.63 9.98
N LEU A 234 -5.89 -19.82 9.86
CA LEU A 234 -5.52 -19.19 8.59
C LEU A 234 -5.27 -20.25 7.52
N LYS A 235 -4.44 -21.27 7.79
CA LYS A 235 -4.17 -22.35 6.84
C LYS A 235 -5.44 -23.07 6.37
N SER A 236 -6.42 -23.22 7.25
CA SER A 236 -7.71 -23.85 6.91
C SER A 236 -8.61 -22.98 6.03
N THR A 237 -8.51 -21.65 6.15
CA THR A 237 -9.40 -20.70 5.46
C THR A 237 -8.83 -20.24 4.12
N ILE A 238 -7.54 -19.93 4.07
CA ILE A 238 -6.88 -19.35 2.88
C ILE A 238 -6.03 -20.36 2.10
N GLY A 239 -5.77 -21.53 2.67
CA GLY A 239 -4.91 -22.57 2.09
C GLY A 239 -3.59 -22.73 2.83
N ASP A 240 -2.88 -23.82 2.53
CA ASP A 240 -1.61 -24.11 3.20
C ASP A 240 -0.47 -23.21 2.67
N PHE A 241 0.34 -22.71 3.59
CA PHE A 241 1.51 -21.86 3.30
C PHE A 241 2.60 -22.06 4.36
N GLU A 242 3.83 -21.71 4.01
CA GLU A 242 4.97 -21.76 4.93
C GLU A 242 5.02 -20.49 5.80
N ALA A 243 5.25 -20.68 7.10
CA ALA A 243 5.41 -19.63 8.09
C ALA A 243 6.63 -19.95 8.95
N PHE A 244 7.21 -18.92 9.58
CA PHE A 244 8.39 -19.07 10.43
C PHE A 244 7.98 -19.05 11.90
N GLN A 245 8.69 -19.77 12.75
CA GLN A 245 8.57 -19.59 14.20
C GLN A 245 9.35 -18.36 14.66
N GLU A 246 8.98 -17.76 15.79
CA GLU A 246 9.68 -16.57 16.29
C GLU A 246 11.17 -16.83 16.58
N ASP A 247 11.49 -18.02 17.08
CA ASP A 247 12.84 -18.48 17.43
C ASP A 247 13.67 -18.94 16.21
N GLU A 248 13.05 -19.02 15.03
CA GLU A 248 13.73 -19.47 13.83
C GLU A 248 14.78 -18.42 13.37
N PRO A 249 16.04 -18.83 13.17
CA PRO A 249 17.13 -17.90 12.88
C PRO A 249 16.94 -17.22 11.53
N GLU A 250 17.23 -15.91 11.50
CA GLU A 250 17.29 -15.13 10.27
C GLU A 250 18.41 -15.63 9.33
N CYS A 251 18.29 -15.31 8.05
CA CYS A 251 19.29 -15.65 7.05
C CYS A 251 20.63 -14.96 7.35
N GLU A 252 21.65 -15.74 7.72
CA GLU A 252 23.00 -15.24 8.02
C GLU A 252 23.60 -14.38 6.91
N VAL A 253 23.39 -14.75 5.64
CA VAL A 253 23.93 -14.02 4.47
C VAL A 253 23.29 -12.64 4.36
N CYS A 254 21.96 -12.57 4.44
CA CYS A 254 21.25 -11.31 4.40
C CYS A 254 21.53 -10.47 5.64
N LEU A 255 21.65 -11.09 6.82
CA LEU A 255 21.98 -10.39 8.06
C LEU A 255 23.36 -9.74 7.97
N GLN A 256 24.35 -10.44 7.43
CA GLN A 256 25.68 -9.88 7.18
C GLN A 256 25.63 -8.71 6.19
N SER A 257 24.84 -8.80 5.12
CA SER A 257 24.64 -7.70 4.18
C SER A 257 24.03 -6.48 4.86
N VAL A 258 22.95 -6.66 5.62
CA VAL A 258 22.29 -5.56 6.36
C VAL A 258 23.22 -4.95 7.39
N MET A 259 24.03 -5.75 8.09
CA MET A 259 25.05 -5.25 9.00
C MET A 259 26.13 -4.44 8.28
N LEU A 260 26.63 -4.93 7.14
CA LEU A 260 27.59 -4.22 6.31
C LEU A 260 27.02 -2.90 5.79
N ASP A 261 25.77 -2.89 5.34
CA ASP A 261 25.08 -1.68 4.87
C ASP A 261 24.89 -0.67 6.01
N ARG A 262 24.53 -1.13 7.21
CA ARG A 262 24.42 -0.27 8.40
C ARG A 262 25.76 0.31 8.80
N ASP A 263 26.83 -0.48 8.75
CA ASP A 263 28.18 -0.02 9.07
C ASP A 263 28.70 0.95 8.00
N ASN A 264 28.42 0.69 6.73
CA ASN A 264 28.68 1.60 5.62
C ASN A 264 27.91 2.91 5.77
N GLU A 265 26.63 2.86 6.17
CA GLU A 265 25.82 4.05 6.40
C GLU A 265 26.33 4.84 7.61
N ALA A 266 26.71 4.16 8.69
CA ALA A 266 27.31 4.80 9.87
C ALA A 266 28.64 5.49 9.52
N ALA A 267 29.51 4.82 8.75
CA ALA A 267 30.75 5.38 8.24
C ALA A 267 30.49 6.58 7.32
N TRP A 268 29.53 6.45 6.39
CA TRP A 268 29.10 7.53 5.50
C TRP A 268 28.56 8.75 6.28
N ARG A 269 27.75 8.55 7.32
CA ARG A 269 27.23 9.63 8.17
C ARG A 269 28.35 10.38 8.88
N LEU A 270 29.41 9.69 9.33
CA LEU A 270 30.59 10.32 9.91
C LEU A 270 31.39 11.09 8.84
N ASP A 271 31.56 10.49 7.67
CA ASP A 271 32.27 11.08 6.53
C ASP A 271 31.59 12.37 6.04
N VAL A 272 30.27 12.36 5.90
CA VAL A 272 29.44 13.51 5.49
C VAL A 272 29.44 14.64 6.51
N LYS A 273 29.67 14.37 7.81
CA LYS A 273 29.81 15.46 8.80
C LYS A 273 31.00 16.36 8.45
N VAL A 274 32.11 15.78 7.99
CA VAL A 274 33.28 16.54 7.54
C VAL A 274 32.91 17.38 6.31
N ASP A 275 32.20 16.79 5.34
CA ASP A 275 31.77 17.52 4.13
C ASP A 275 30.85 18.69 4.45
N ARG A 276 29.89 18.50 5.36
CA ARG A 276 29.00 19.57 5.81
C ARG A 276 29.78 20.72 6.46
N MET A 277 30.86 20.43 7.18
CA MET A 277 31.75 21.46 7.74
C MET A 277 32.54 22.21 6.66
N ILE A 278 32.91 21.55 5.56
CA ILE A 278 33.56 22.18 4.40
C ILE A 278 32.52 23.03 3.66
N LYS A 279 31.35 22.47 3.35
CA LYS A 279 30.22 23.13 2.66
C LYS A 279 29.76 24.42 3.34
N ARG A 280 29.79 24.51 4.67
CA ARG A 280 29.48 25.76 5.39
C ARG A 280 30.41 26.92 5.05
N GLY A 281 31.64 26.63 4.60
CA GLY A 281 32.60 27.63 4.12
C GLY A 281 32.55 27.83 2.60
N LEU A 282 31.59 27.21 1.90
CA LEU A 282 31.41 27.40 0.47
C LEU A 282 30.78 28.76 0.20
N ASN A 283 31.35 29.51 -0.74
CA ASN A 283 30.89 30.84 -1.15
C ASN A 283 30.74 31.82 0.02
N PRO A 284 31.83 32.17 0.73
CA PRO A 284 31.78 33.17 1.80
C PRO A 284 31.24 34.50 1.27
N LYS A 285 30.37 35.14 2.06
CA LYS A 285 29.71 36.41 1.72
C LYS A 285 29.96 37.46 2.81
N PRO A 286 30.66 38.57 2.51
CA PRO A 286 31.40 38.85 1.27
C PRO A 286 32.73 38.08 1.22
N PRO A 287 33.28 37.78 0.01
CA PRO A 287 34.66 37.32 -0.10
C PRO A 287 35.62 38.46 0.29
N ALA A 288 36.67 38.13 1.02
CA ALA A 288 37.72 39.05 1.40
C ALA A 288 38.63 39.35 0.21
N PHE A 289 39.09 40.60 0.12
CA PHE A 289 39.95 41.03 -0.99
C PHE A 289 41.39 40.59 -0.79
N GLY A 290 42.07 40.22 -1.88
CA GLY A 290 43.49 39.83 -1.87
C GLY A 290 43.79 38.48 -1.21
N ILE A 291 42.76 37.66 -0.94
CA ILE A 291 42.90 36.29 -0.45
C ILE A 291 42.69 35.31 -1.60
N ASP A 292 43.47 34.24 -1.62
CA ASP A 292 43.29 33.12 -2.55
C ASP A 292 42.05 32.31 -2.19
N TYR A 293 41.15 32.21 -3.15
CA TYR A 293 40.02 31.30 -3.13
C TYR A 293 40.22 30.19 -4.16
N PHE A 294 39.73 29.01 -3.83
CA PHE A 294 39.81 27.83 -4.68
C PHE A 294 38.45 27.56 -5.28
N ALA A 295 38.34 27.66 -6.61
CA ALA A 295 37.11 27.39 -7.34
C ALA A 295 36.95 25.89 -7.57
N LEU A 296 35.75 25.36 -7.32
CA LEU A 296 35.37 23.98 -7.56
C LEU A 296 34.64 23.86 -8.90
N SER A 297 34.74 22.69 -9.55
CA SER A 297 33.92 22.41 -10.73
C SER A 297 32.45 22.20 -10.36
N GLU A 298 31.56 22.61 -11.25
CA GLU A 298 30.11 22.41 -11.07
C GLU A 298 29.75 20.91 -10.96
N ILE A 299 30.41 20.07 -11.78
CA ILE A 299 30.21 18.61 -11.79
C ILE A 299 30.56 18.01 -10.42
N PHE A 300 31.72 18.37 -9.86
CA PHE A 300 32.11 17.90 -8.54
C PHE A 300 31.12 18.37 -7.47
N VAL A 301 30.75 19.65 -7.46
CA VAL A 301 29.84 20.20 -6.44
C VAL A 301 28.48 19.52 -6.48
N LYS A 302 27.94 19.25 -7.68
CA LYS A 302 26.69 18.52 -7.87
C LYS A 302 26.78 17.10 -7.28
N ASN A 303 27.79 16.33 -7.69
CA ASN A 303 27.99 14.96 -7.21
C ASN A 303 28.28 14.91 -5.70
N TRP A 304 29.01 15.90 -5.19
CA TRP A 304 29.30 16.05 -3.77
C TRP A 304 28.06 16.37 -2.93
N PHE A 305 27.15 17.18 -3.47
CA PHE A 305 25.88 17.47 -2.82
C PHE A 305 24.93 16.27 -2.84
N GLU A 306 24.94 15.48 -3.91
CA GLU A 306 24.21 14.23 -4.00
C GLU A 306 24.74 13.20 -3.01
N TYR A 307 26.06 12.99 -2.96
CA TYR A 307 26.72 12.12 -1.98
C TYR A 307 26.40 12.51 -0.52
N MET A 308 26.23 13.80 -0.21
CA MET A 308 25.83 14.24 1.14
C MET A 308 24.37 14.00 1.49
N LYS A 309 23.51 13.72 0.49
CA LYS A 309 22.08 13.45 0.66
C LYS A 309 21.80 11.95 0.71
N THR A 310 22.42 11.18 -0.17
CA THR A 310 22.19 9.75 -0.35
C THR A 310 23.51 9.00 -0.24
N PRO A 311 23.56 7.88 0.52
CA PRO A 311 24.72 6.99 0.50
C PRO A 311 25.03 6.55 -0.93
N GLY A 312 26.31 6.61 -1.31
CA GLY A 312 26.72 6.33 -2.68
C GLY A 312 28.23 6.37 -2.83
N PRO A 313 28.74 6.21 -4.07
CA PRO A 313 30.17 6.32 -4.33
C PRO A 313 30.65 7.72 -4.00
N ARG A 314 31.81 7.80 -3.35
CA ARG A 314 32.46 9.07 -3.05
C ARG A 314 32.80 9.79 -4.37
N PRO A 315 32.47 11.07 -4.55
CA PRO A 315 32.79 11.80 -5.76
C PRO A 315 34.30 12.01 -5.89
N MET A 316 34.80 12.05 -7.13
CA MET A 316 36.19 12.39 -7.42
C MET A 316 36.34 13.90 -7.54
N LEU A 317 37.35 14.49 -6.89
CA LEU A 317 37.64 15.92 -6.96
C LEU A 317 38.26 16.27 -8.32
N GLU A 318 37.40 16.44 -9.31
CA GLU A 318 37.76 16.87 -10.65
C GLU A 318 37.53 18.38 -10.79
N MET A 319 38.52 19.08 -11.35
CA MET A 319 38.47 20.54 -11.47
C MET A 319 37.79 21.03 -12.75
N GLY A 320 37.36 20.12 -13.63
CA GLY A 320 36.65 20.46 -14.87
C GLY A 320 37.50 21.27 -15.85
N LEU A 321 38.82 21.06 -15.87
CA LEU A 321 39.69 21.71 -16.85
C LEU A 321 39.47 21.08 -18.24
N CYS A 322 39.56 21.89 -19.28
CA CYS A 322 39.50 21.38 -20.66
C CYS A 322 40.72 20.51 -20.98
N GLU A 323 40.73 19.85 -22.14
CA GLU A 323 41.85 19.02 -22.60
C GLU A 323 43.19 19.77 -22.68
N HIS A 324 43.15 21.10 -22.81
CA HIS A 324 44.34 21.97 -22.79
C HIS A 324 44.84 22.30 -21.36
N GLY A 325 44.16 21.83 -20.32
CA GLY A 325 44.45 22.13 -18.91
C GLY A 325 44.16 23.57 -18.50
N MET A 326 43.20 24.22 -19.17
CA MET A 326 42.74 25.60 -18.98
C MET A 326 41.25 25.62 -18.61
N LEU A 327 40.72 26.77 -18.19
CA LEU A 327 39.29 26.91 -17.86
C LEU A 327 38.46 26.98 -19.14
N ASP A 328 37.37 26.22 -19.22
CA ASP A 328 36.37 26.32 -20.29
C ASP A 328 35.26 27.34 -19.98
N TYR A 329 35.30 27.96 -18.80
CA TYR A 329 34.42 29.04 -18.36
C TYR A 329 35.24 30.27 -17.93
N ASP A 330 34.62 31.46 -17.98
CA ASP A 330 35.24 32.69 -17.46
C ASP A 330 34.72 32.99 -16.04
N PRO A 331 35.60 32.95 -15.00
CA PRO A 331 35.22 33.30 -13.64
C PRO A 331 34.63 34.72 -13.48
N GLN A 332 34.89 35.63 -14.41
CA GLN A 332 34.34 37.00 -14.37
C GLN A 332 32.87 37.08 -14.80
N THR A 333 32.39 36.15 -15.63
CA THR A 333 31.02 36.10 -16.15
C THR A 333 30.18 35.08 -15.40
N GLU A 334 30.75 33.90 -15.16
CA GLU A 334 30.15 32.80 -14.43
C GLU A 334 30.63 32.82 -12.98
N LYS A 335 29.74 32.46 -12.05
CA LYS A 335 30.06 32.48 -10.63
C LYS A 335 30.45 31.08 -10.14
N PRO A 336 31.76 30.75 -10.07
CA PRO A 336 32.16 29.45 -9.56
C PRO A 336 31.87 29.33 -8.07
N ASP A 337 31.69 28.09 -7.61
CA ASP A 337 31.65 27.74 -6.21
C ASP A 337 33.06 27.80 -5.62
N ILE A 338 33.28 28.70 -4.64
CA ILE A 338 34.62 28.98 -4.10
C ILE A 338 34.78 28.55 -2.64
N LEU A 339 36.00 28.14 -2.28
CA LEU A 339 36.41 27.81 -0.91
C LEU A 339 37.64 28.61 -0.48
N GLU A 340 37.72 28.92 0.82
CA GLU A 340 38.93 29.45 1.44
C GLU A 340 40.03 28.38 1.58
N GLN A 341 41.29 28.80 1.63
CA GLN A 341 42.46 27.92 1.80
C GLN A 341 42.29 26.85 2.90
N SER A 342 41.79 27.22 4.08
CA SER A 342 41.64 26.29 5.20
C SER A 342 40.62 25.16 4.93
N LYS A 343 39.61 25.44 4.11
CA LYS A 343 38.58 24.49 3.69
C LYS A 343 39.02 23.69 2.48
N TRP A 344 39.75 24.34 1.56
CA TRP A 344 40.38 23.69 0.42
C TRP A 344 41.36 22.61 0.86
N THR A 345 42.26 22.90 1.82
CA THR A 345 43.18 21.89 2.35
C THR A 345 42.45 20.69 2.93
N LYS A 346 41.37 20.90 3.71
CA LYS A 346 40.54 19.81 4.24
C LYS A 346 39.83 19.00 3.17
N LEU A 347 39.41 19.66 2.08
CA LEU A 347 38.83 18.98 0.93
C LEU A 347 39.88 18.12 0.23
N CYS A 348 41.08 18.65 -0.01
CA CYS A 348 42.19 17.90 -0.62
C CYS A 348 42.66 16.73 0.25
N ASP A 349 42.73 16.91 1.57
CA ASP A 349 43.09 15.83 2.51
C ASP A 349 42.13 14.64 2.39
N LYS A 350 40.86 14.92 2.07
CA LYS A 350 39.81 13.91 1.97
C LYS A 350 39.66 13.31 0.57
N TYR A 351 39.72 14.13 -0.47
CA TYR A 351 39.42 13.74 -1.85
C TYR A 351 40.66 13.57 -2.73
N GLY A 352 41.85 13.81 -2.17
CA GLY A 352 43.09 13.90 -2.92
C GLY A 352 43.31 15.31 -3.47
N ARG A 353 44.58 15.68 -3.65
CA ARG A 353 44.94 16.96 -4.26
C ARG A 353 44.87 16.83 -5.78
N PRO A 354 44.11 17.68 -6.49
CA PRO A 354 44.09 17.66 -7.94
C PRO A 354 45.45 18.09 -8.51
N GLU A 355 45.77 17.65 -9.72
CA GLU A 355 47.03 18.02 -10.40
C GLU A 355 47.17 19.53 -10.61
N ARG A 356 46.05 20.21 -10.81
CA ARG A 356 45.97 21.67 -10.98
C ARG A 356 44.79 22.22 -10.18
N GLU A 357 45.07 23.24 -9.39
CA GLU A 357 44.06 23.97 -8.61
C GLU A 357 43.62 25.23 -9.37
N ILE A 358 42.34 25.60 -9.22
CA ILE A 358 41.79 26.83 -9.81
C ILE A 358 41.77 27.89 -8.71
N VAL A 359 42.66 28.86 -8.80
CA VAL A 359 42.79 29.95 -7.83
C VAL A 359 42.08 31.19 -8.37
N VAL A 360 41.33 31.89 -7.52
CA VAL A 360 40.60 33.12 -7.82
C VAL A 360 40.86 34.12 -6.69
N GLN A 361 41.19 35.37 -7.03
CA GLN A 361 41.32 36.47 -6.07
C GLN A 361 40.36 37.61 -6.42
N PHE A 362 39.72 38.17 -5.40
CA PHE A 362 38.82 39.31 -5.54
C PHE A 362 39.54 40.62 -5.22
N GLY A 363 39.24 41.68 -5.97
CA GLY A 363 39.77 43.03 -5.78
C GLY A 363 38.73 44.03 -5.27
N SER A 364 39.23 45.15 -4.75
CA SER A 364 38.45 46.22 -4.13
C SER A 364 37.67 47.12 -5.10
N ASN A 365 37.90 47.02 -6.42
CA ASN A 365 37.32 47.88 -7.44
C ASN A 365 36.28 47.11 -8.29
N PRO A 366 35.01 46.99 -7.84
CA PRO A 366 33.95 46.38 -8.63
C PRO A 366 33.68 47.19 -9.91
N LEU A 367 33.48 46.50 -11.04
CA LEU A 367 32.99 47.14 -12.27
C LEU A 367 31.56 47.66 -12.06
N PRO A 368 31.12 48.72 -12.78
CA PRO A 368 29.77 49.26 -12.66
C PRO A 368 28.70 48.17 -12.84
N GLY A 369 27.86 47.96 -11.83
CA GLY A 369 26.79 46.94 -11.86
C GLY A 369 27.18 45.53 -11.37
N LYS A 370 28.46 45.25 -11.10
CA LYS A 370 28.90 43.98 -10.50
C LYS A 370 29.18 44.17 -9.00
N ARG A 371 28.86 43.16 -8.18
CA ARG A 371 29.11 43.20 -6.73
C ARG A 371 30.58 42.92 -6.36
N ASN A 372 31.25 42.08 -7.15
CA ASN A 372 32.64 41.67 -6.95
C ASN A 372 33.42 41.83 -8.27
N ASN A 373 34.72 42.13 -8.19
CA ASN A 373 35.64 42.07 -9.33
C ASN A 373 36.73 41.04 -9.04
N ILE A 374 37.02 40.18 -10.01
CA ILE A 374 38.10 39.19 -9.91
C ILE A 374 39.34 39.80 -10.56
N THR A 375 40.37 40.04 -9.75
CA THR A 375 41.62 40.66 -10.19
C THR A 375 42.64 39.64 -10.71
N TYR A 376 42.52 38.39 -10.26
CA TYR A 376 43.42 37.32 -10.65
C TYR A 376 42.68 35.99 -10.65
N PHE A 377 42.96 35.16 -11.65
CA PHE A 377 42.60 33.75 -11.62
C PHE A 377 43.63 32.92 -12.40
N SER A 378 43.79 31.66 -12.01
CA SER A 378 44.69 30.70 -12.66
C SER A 378 44.08 29.30 -12.54
N PRO A 379 44.08 28.45 -13.58
CA PRO A 379 44.65 28.68 -14.93
C PRO A 379 43.84 29.68 -15.76
N LYS A 380 44.39 30.12 -16.91
CA LYS A 380 43.72 31.06 -17.83
C LYS A 380 42.50 30.41 -18.51
N VAL A 381 41.60 31.25 -19.04
CA VAL A 381 40.49 30.79 -19.88
C VAL A 381 41.02 30.29 -21.23
N CYS A 382 40.49 29.16 -21.66
CA CYS A 382 40.73 28.57 -22.97
C CYS A 382 39.76 29.19 -23.97
N GLU A 383 40.20 30.19 -24.73
CA GLU A 383 39.35 30.86 -25.73
C GLU A 383 38.65 29.88 -26.70
N PRO A 384 39.32 28.84 -27.25
CA PRO A 384 38.66 27.90 -28.14
C PRO A 384 37.53 27.10 -27.49
N CYS A 385 37.71 26.66 -26.23
CA CYS A 385 36.72 25.84 -25.52
C CYS A 385 35.59 26.69 -24.96
N HIS A 386 35.90 27.91 -24.50
CA HIS A 386 34.92 28.85 -23.96
C HIS A 386 33.93 29.34 -25.02
N VAL A 387 34.38 29.58 -26.26
CA VAL A 387 33.50 30.00 -27.37
C VAL A 387 32.66 28.85 -27.93
N ALA A 388 33.11 27.60 -27.77
CA ALA A 388 32.42 26.42 -28.29
C ALA A 388 31.27 25.93 -27.39
N LYS A 389 31.17 26.46 -26.17
CA LYS A 389 30.17 26.11 -25.15
C LYS A 389 29.02 27.11 -25.20
#